data_AF-A0A1H5M762-F1
#
_entry.id   AF-A0A1H5M762-F1
#
_cell.length_a   1.000
_cell.length_b   1.000
_cell.length_c   1.000
_cell.angle_alpha   90.00
_cell.angle_beta   90.00
_cell.angle_gamma   90.00
#
_symmetry.space_group_name_H-M   'P 1'
#
loop_
_entity.id
_entity.type
_entity.pdbx_description
1 polymer ?
#
loop_
_entity_poly.entity_id
_entity_poly.type
_entity_poly.pdbx_seq_one_letter_code
_entity_poly.pdbx_strand_id
1 'polypeptide(L)'
;MTAVDEQTGLAFYEFIDARLDEELRTKYPTTDSTPAMEEYRQKYCAAKKEHDDLVDALHRGDQEQAADLLWGLRNQASPWKAHADYPEPISDGTMPCPVSAPETGHPCVKRIPNGWAAAEGHGGGHFWQAPKATELQNAGAHVDYRTLLSGQPAAYHLPEDCTPDCWKWGD
;
A
#
# COMPACT_ATOMS: atom_id res chain seq x y z
N MET A 1 6.20 -15.47 4.20
CA MET A 1 5.25 -14.91 3.22
C MET A 1 4.14 -14.25 4.01
N THR A 2 3.79 -13.01 3.67
CA THR A 2 2.62 -12.34 4.25
C THR A 2 1.36 -13.13 3.88
N ALA A 3 0.44 -13.29 4.84
CA ALA A 3 -0.82 -14.00 4.62
C ALA A 3 -1.65 -13.26 3.56
N VAL A 4 -2.32 -14.01 2.71
CA VAL A 4 -3.29 -13.46 1.76
C VAL A 4 -4.53 -13.05 2.54
N ASP A 5 -5.02 -11.85 2.25
CA ASP A 5 -6.27 -11.33 2.78
C ASP A 5 -7.31 -11.13 1.66
N GLU A 6 -8.58 -11.15 2.05
CA GLU A 6 -9.71 -11.04 1.14
C GLU A 6 -9.77 -9.66 0.46
N GLN A 7 -9.36 -8.61 1.16
CA GLN A 7 -9.43 -7.24 0.66
C GLN A 7 -8.46 -7.00 -0.50
N THR A 8 -7.27 -7.60 -0.45
CA THR A 8 -6.34 -7.63 -1.56
C THR A 8 -6.94 -8.37 -2.76
N GLY A 9 -7.61 -9.52 -2.55
CA GLY A 9 -8.30 -10.25 -3.61
C GLY A 9 -9.42 -9.44 -4.28
N LEU A 10 -10.27 -8.81 -3.47
CA LEU A 10 -11.36 -7.95 -3.93
C LEU A 10 -10.85 -6.76 -4.75
N ALA A 11 -9.80 -6.08 -4.29
CA ALA A 11 -9.23 -4.94 -5.00
C ALA A 11 -8.76 -5.29 -6.42
N PHE A 12 -8.12 -6.46 -6.60
CA PHE A 12 -7.74 -6.93 -7.93
C PHE A 12 -8.95 -7.29 -8.79
N TYR A 13 -9.97 -7.94 -8.22
CA TYR A 13 -11.19 -8.28 -8.94
C TYR A 13 -11.94 -7.03 -9.43
N GLU A 14 -12.20 -6.05 -8.55
CA GLU A 14 -12.89 -4.80 -8.90
C GLU A 14 -12.12 -4.00 -9.95
N PHE A 15 -10.79 -3.97 -9.85
CA PHE A 15 -9.94 -3.33 -10.86
C PHE A 15 -10.09 -4.01 -12.23
N ILE A 16 -10.06 -5.35 -12.29
CA ILE A 16 -10.25 -6.10 -13.54
C ILE A 16 -11.63 -5.82 -14.14
N ASP A 17 -12.69 -5.87 -13.34
CA ASP A 17 -14.06 -5.60 -13.82
C ASP A 17 -14.18 -4.20 -14.44
N ALA A 18 -13.66 -3.18 -13.74
CA ALA A 18 -13.65 -1.81 -14.25
C ALA A 18 -12.87 -1.66 -15.57
N ARG A 19 -11.72 -2.35 -15.71
CA ARG A 19 -10.93 -2.31 -16.95
C ARG A 19 -11.59 -3.05 -18.09
N LEU A 20 -12.25 -4.18 -17.82
CA LEU A 20 -13.00 -4.92 -18.83
C LEU A 20 -14.19 -4.10 -19.34
N ASP A 21 -14.89 -3.38 -18.46
CA ASP A 21 -16.00 -2.48 -18.83
C ASP A 21 -15.51 -1.29 -19.67
N GLU A 22 -14.38 -0.67 -19.30
CA GLU A 22 -13.75 0.39 -20.10
C GLU A 22 -13.30 -0.11 -21.48
N GLU A 23 -12.67 -1.28 -21.55
CA GLU A 23 -12.27 -1.88 -22.82
C GLU A 23 -13.46 -2.18 -23.72
N LEU A 24 -14.54 -2.70 -23.15
CA LEU A 24 -15.77 -2.99 -23.88
C LEU A 24 -16.34 -1.71 -24.50
N ARG A 25 -16.46 -0.63 -23.71
CA ARG A 25 -16.96 0.67 -24.21
C ARG A 25 -16.04 1.30 -25.25
N THR A 26 -14.73 1.16 -25.08
CA THR A 26 -13.73 1.74 -25.99
C THR A 26 -13.70 1.02 -27.33
N LYS A 27 -13.69 -0.32 -27.30
CA LYS A 27 -13.65 -1.16 -28.51
C LYS A 27 -15.00 -1.21 -29.22
N TYR A 28 -16.11 -1.08 -28.49
CA TYR A 28 -17.48 -1.22 -29.01
C TYR A 28 -18.42 -0.12 -28.52
N PRO A 29 -18.22 1.14 -28.97
CA PRO A 29 -18.94 2.32 -28.47
C PRO A 29 -20.45 2.38 -28.81
N THR A 30 -20.95 1.49 -29.67
CA THR A 30 -22.36 1.41 -30.11
C THR A 30 -23.02 0.06 -29.81
N THR A 31 -22.45 -0.66 -28.83
CA THR A 31 -22.73 -2.01 -28.31
C THR A 31 -23.94 -2.76 -28.88
N ASP A 32 -23.66 -3.88 -29.57
CA ASP A 32 -24.37 -5.17 -29.48
C ASP A 32 -23.84 -6.19 -30.54
N SER A 33 -22.54 -6.20 -30.84
CA SER A 33 -21.99 -7.34 -31.59
C SER A 33 -21.80 -8.51 -30.61
N THR A 34 -22.54 -9.60 -30.83
CA THR A 34 -22.49 -10.83 -30.01
C THR A 34 -21.07 -11.28 -29.64
N PRO A 35 -20.06 -11.22 -30.53
CA PRO A 35 -18.69 -11.64 -30.21
C PRO A 35 -18.00 -10.76 -29.14
N ALA A 36 -18.25 -9.45 -29.15
CA ALA A 36 -17.65 -8.52 -28.19
C ALA A 36 -18.14 -8.77 -26.76
N MET A 37 -19.45 -8.99 -26.64
CA MET A 37 -20.09 -9.32 -25.37
C MET A 37 -19.68 -10.69 -24.86
N GLU A 38 -19.41 -11.65 -25.76
CA GLU A 38 -18.95 -12.98 -25.39
C GLU A 38 -17.51 -12.97 -24.85
N GLU A 39 -16.60 -12.23 -25.49
CA GLU A 39 -15.22 -12.07 -24.99
C GLU A 39 -15.19 -11.37 -23.63
N TYR A 40 -15.96 -10.29 -23.46
CA TYR A 40 -16.09 -9.61 -22.16
C TYR A 40 -16.62 -10.56 -21.10
N ARG A 41 -17.72 -11.29 -21.39
CA ARG A 41 -18.33 -12.24 -20.45
C ARG A 41 -17.36 -13.35 -20.05
N GLN A 42 -16.59 -13.88 -20.99
CA GLN A 42 -15.61 -14.93 -20.68
C GLN A 42 -14.54 -14.44 -19.70
N LYS A 43 -13.96 -13.25 -19.95
CA LYS A 43 -12.96 -12.65 -19.07
C LYS A 43 -13.55 -12.29 -17.70
N TYR A 44 -14.74 -11.67 -17.68
CA TYR A 44 -15.46 -11.34 -16.46
C TYR A 44 -15.75 -12.59 -15.62
N CYS A 45 -16.31 -13.64 -16.22
CA CYS A 45 -16.61 -14.89 -15.52
C CYS A 45 -15.34 -15.56 -14.98
N ALA A 46 -14.22 -15.51 -15.72
CA ALA A 46 -12.93 -16.03 -15.25
C ALA A 46 -12.42 -15.27 -14.02
N ALA A 47 -12.40 -13.93 -14.06
CA ALA A 47 -11.99 -13.09 -12.95
C ALA A 47 -12.88 -13.30 -11.72
N LYS A 48 -14.20 -13.33 -11.91
CA LYS A 48 -15.16 -13.56 -10.84
C LYS A 48 -14.98 -14.94 -10.21
N LYS A 49 -14.85 -15.99 -11.04
CA LYS A 49 -14.63 -17.34 -10.52
C LYS A 49 -13.36 -17.42 -9.68
N GLU A 50 -12.27 -16.82 -10.16
CA GLU A 50 -10.99 -16.87 -9.46
C GLU A 50 -11.03 -16.10 -8.13
N HIS A 51 -11.76 -14.97 -8.07
CA HIS A 51 -12.07 -14.27 -6.83
C HIS A 51 -12.92 -15.11 -5.86
N ASP A 52 -14.02 -15.70 -6.34
CA ASP A 52 -14.91 -16.50 -5.50
C ASP A 52 -14.15 -17.73 -4.94
N ASP A 53 -13.33 -18.40 -5.76
CA ASP A 53 -12.46 -19.51 -5.33
C ASP A 53 -11.42 -19.05 -4.28
N LEU A 54 -10.91 -17.81 -4.38
CA LEU A 54 -9.95 -17.23 -3.43
C LEU A 54 -10.60 -17.02 -2.07
N VAL A 55 -11.79 -16.40 -2.04
CA VAL A 55 -12.58 -16.19 -0.82
C VAL A 55 -12.86 -17.52 -0.15
N ASP A 56 -13.25 -18.53 -0.92
CA ASP A 56 -13.46 -19.89 -0.44
C ASP A 56 -12.20 -20.53 0.16
N ALA A 57 -11.03 -20.33 -0.46
CA ALA A 57 -9.75 -20.81 0.08
C ALA A 57 -9.40 -20.14 1.41
N LEU A 58 -9.59 -18.81 1.51
CA LEU A 58 -9.39 -18.06 2.76
C LEU A 58 -10.31 -18.53 3.87
N HIS A 59 -11.60 -18.77 3.59
CA HIS A 59 -12.55 -19.29 4.56
C HIS A 59 -12.20 -20.70 5.06
N ARG A 60 -11.52 -21.51 4.23
CA ARG A 60 -10.97 -22.81 4.64
C ARG A 60 -9.63 -22.71 5.39
N GLY A 61 -9.02 -21.53 5.42
CA GLY A 61 -7.68 -21.32 5.96
C GLY A 61 -6.55 -21.81 5.06
N ASP A 62 -6.83 -22.08 3.78
CA ASP A 62 -5.84 -22.56 2.80
C ASP A 62 -5.08 -21.38 2.17
N GLN A 63 -4.02 -20.96 2.86
CA GLN A 63 -3.20 -19.81 2.46
C GLN A 63 -2.36 -20.07 1.20
N GLU A 64 -2.00 -21.32 0.92
CA GLU A 64 -1.25 -21.67 -0.29
C GLU A 64 -2.16 -21.53 -1.52
N GLN A 65 -3.35 -22.13 -1.47
CA GLN A 65 -4.32 -21.99 -2.54
C GLN A 65 -4.78 -20.54 -2.73
N ALA A 66 -5.00 -19.79 -1.64
CA ALA A 66 -5.35 -18.38 -1.73
C ALA A 66 -4.24 -17.54 -2.40
N ALA A 67 -2.95 -17.87 -2.17
CA ALA A 67 -1.83 -17.20 -2.81
C ALA A 67 -1.75 -17.48 -4.31
N ASP A 68 -2.00 -18.72 -4.73
CA ASP A 68 -2.05 -19.10 -6.14
C ASP A 68 -3.20 -18.39 -6.88
N LEU A 69 -4.39 -18.33 -6.26
CA LEU A 69 -5.55 -17.65 -6.83
C LEU A 69 -5.36 -16.12 -6.91
N LEU A 70 -4.73 -15.52 -5.89
CA LEU A 70 -4.35 -14.11 -5.94
C LEU A 70 -3.32 -13.84 -7.06
N TRP A 71 -2.38 -14.77 -7.28
CA TRP A 71 -1.45 -14.68 -8.41
C TRP A 71 -2.19 -14.75 -9.76
N GLY A 72 -3.21 -15.59 -9.87
CA GLY A 72 -4.11 -15.65 -11.03
C GLY A 72 -4.77 -14.30 -11.33
N LEU A 73 -5.42 -13.68 -10.33
CA LEU A 73 -6.00 -12.33 -10.46
C LEU A 73 -4.96 -11.29 -10.89
N ARG A 74 -3.76 -11.29 -10.29
CA ARG A 74 -2.67 -10.38 -10.67
C ARG A 74 -2.23 -10.55 -12.11
N ASN A 75 -2.19 -11.78 -12.62
CA ASN A 75 -1.86 -12.02 -14.02
C ASN A 75 -2.95 -11.53 -14.96
N GLN A 76 -4.22 -11.74 -14.62
CA GLN A 76 -5.33 -11.19 -15.39
C GLN A 76 -5.29 -9.65 -15.42
N ALA A 77 -4.89 -9.01 -14.30
CA ALA A 77 -4.72 -7.56 -14.21
C ALA A 77 -3.45 -7.01 -14.88
N SER A 78 -2.46 -7.87 -15.17
CA SER A 78 -1.13 -7.46 -15.67
C SER A 78 -1.11 -6.57 -16.92
N PRO A 79 -2.06 -6.67 -17.88
CA PRO A 79 -2.10 -5.76 -19.03
C PRO A 79 -2.23 -4.28 -18.63
N TRP A 80 -2.82 -4.01 -17.46
CA TRP A 80 -3.06 -2.66 -16.95
C TRP A 80 -2.13 -2.28 -15.80
N LYS A 81 -0.97 -2.93 -15.66
CA LYS A 81 0.01 -2.67 -14.58
C LYS A 81 0.51 -1.22 -14.51
N ALA A 82 0.49 -0.50 -15.64
CA ALA A 82 0.87 0.91 -15.70
C ALA A 82 -0.30 1.87 -15.42
N HIS A 83 -1.52 1.35 -15.18
CA HIS A 83 -2.68 2.17 -14.86
C HIS A 83 -2.54 2.79 -13.46
N ALA A 84 -2.97 4.04 -13.30
CA ALA A 84 -2.85 4.77 -12.04
C ALA A 84 -3.59 4.07 -10.88
N ASP A 85 -4.74 3.47 -11.18
CA ASP A 85 -5.58 2.77 -10.20
C ASP A 85 -5.18 1.29 -9.99
N TYR A 86 -4.01 0.84 -10.50
CA TYR A 86 -3.59 -0.55 -10.32
C TYR A 86 -3.42 -0.88 -8.83
N PRO A 87 -4.06 -1.95 -8.31
CA PRO A 87 -4.05 -2.23 -6.87
C PRO A 87 -2.64 -2.44 -6.31
N GLU A 88 -2.31 -1.67 -5.27
CA GLU A 88 -1.08 -1.84 -4.51
C GLU A 88 -1.22 -2.97 -3.47
N PRO A 89 -0.12 -3.61 -3.07
CA PRO A 89 -0.14 -4.52 -1.93
C PRO A 89 -0.64 -3.80 -0.67
N ILE A 90 -1.50 -4.47 0.11
CA ILE A 90 -1.92 -3.99 1.43
C ILE A 90 -0.91 -4.42 2.48
N SER A 91 -0.55 -3.52 3.39
CA SER A 91 0.40 -3.80 4.47
C SER A 91 -0.23 -4.66 5.56
N ASP A 92 0.53 -5.63 6.06
CA ASP A 92 0.28 -6.40 7.29
C ASP A 92 0.85 -5.70 8.55
N GLY A 93 1.30 -4.45 8.42
CA GLY A 93 2.03 -3.69 9.44
C GLY A 93 3.55 -3.84 9.38
N THR A 94 4.09 -4.71 8.52
CA THR A 94 5.55 -4.89 8.35
C THR A 94 6.10 -4.22 7.10
N MET A 95 5.23 -3.78 6.19
CA MET A 95 5.62 -3.18 4.92
C MET A 95 6.47 -1.92 5.16
N PRO A 96 7.66 -1.80 4.53
CA PRO A 96 8.45 -0.59 4.61
C PRO A 96 7.72 0.57 3.92
N CYS A 97 7.81 1.77 4.49
CA CYS A 97 7.35 2.97 3.81
C CYS A 97 8.19 3.18 2.53
N PRO A 98 7.57 3.39 1.35
CA PRO A 98 8.30 3.51 0.08
C PRO A 98 9.01 4.85 -0.10
N VAL A 99 8.80 5.81 0.81
CA VAL A 99 9.31 7.17 0.68
C VAL A 99 10.64 7.35 1.42
N SER A 100 11.65 7.76 0.66
CA SER A 100 12.90 8.27 1.19
C SER A 100 12.81 9.77 1.46
N ALA A 101 13.65 10.28 2.36
CA ALA A 101 13.80 11.72 2.55
C ALA A 101 14.23 12.38 1.23
N PRO A 102 13.55 13.43 0.76
CA PRO A 102 13.85 14.07 -0.53
C PRO A 102 15.29 14.61 -0.61
N GLU A 103 15.81 15.09 0.51
CA GLU A 103 17.12 15.78 0.57
C GLU A 103 18.29 14.84 0.83
N THR A 104 18.06 13.73 1.54
CA THR A 104 19.13 12.84 2.02
C THR A 104 19.05 11.43 1.45
N GLY A 105 17.92 11.04 0.84
CA GLY A 105 17.70 9.70 0.29
C GLY A 105 17.54 8.59 1.33
N HIS A 106 17.61 8.91 2.63
CA HIS A 106 17.47 7.92 3.70
C HIS A 106 16.05 7.35 3.76
N PRO A 107 15.90 6.03 3.97
CA PRO A 107 14.59 5.39 4.03
C PRO A 107 13.83 5.83 5.29
N CYS A 108 12.51 5.99 5.17
CA CYS A 108 11.65 6.16 6.33
C CYS A 108 11.69 4.90 7.20
N VAL A 109 11.82 5.06 8.52
CA VAL A 109 11.84 3.91 9.45
C VAL A 109 10.45 3.44 9.88
N LYS A 110 9.41 4.27 9.67
CA LYS A 110 8.03 3.86 9.95
C LYS A 110 7.56 2.83 8.93
N ARG A 111 6.79 1.86 9.42
CA ARG A 111 6.09 0.89 8.58
C ARG A 111 4.74 1.45 8.15
N ILE A 112 4.25 0.98 7.00
CA ILE A 112 2.87 1.22 6.58
C ILE A 112 1.95 0.48 7.57
N PRO A 113 0.92 1.13 8.15
CA PRO A 113 0.02 0.48 9.09
C PRO A 113 -0.69 -0.73 8.49
N ASN A 114 -1.10 -1.68 9.34
CA ASN A 114 -1.90 -2.82 8.92
C ASN A 114 -3.21 -2.35 8.25
N GLY A 115 -3.53 -2.91 7.08
CA GLY A 115 -4.74 -2.62 6.32
C GLY A 115 -4.66 -1.41 5.39
N TRP A 116 -3.47 -0.81 5.21
CA TRP A 116 -3.26 0.35 4.33
C TRP A 116 -2.37 -0.03 3.14
N ALA A 117 -2.66 0.52 1.95
CA ALA A 117 -1.73 0.48 0.82
C ALA A 117 -0.50 1.38 1.07
N ALA A 118 0.56 1.20 0.29
CA ALA A 118 1.79 1.97 0.46
C ALA A 118 1.56 3.48 0.20
N ALA A 119 0.79 3.82 -0.84
CA ALA A 119 0.39 5.18 -1.16
C ALA A 119 -0.49 5.80 -0.06
N GLU A 120 -1.45 5.04 0.47
CA GLU A 120 -2.35 5.51 1.54
C GLU A 120 -1.60 5.70 2.85
N GLY A 121 -0.77 4.74 3.28
CA GLY A 121 -0.05 4.84 4.54
C GLY A 121 1.04 5.91 4.54
N HIS A 122 1.52 6.32 3.36
CA HIS A 122 2.36 7.52 3.24
C HIS A 122 1.52 8.80 3.21
N GLY A 123 0.51 8.88 2.33
CA GLY A 123 -0.29 10.08 2.12
C GLY A 123 -1.31 10.39 3.21
N GLY A 124 -1.67 9.41 4.04
CA GLY A 124 -2.85 9.43 4.90
C GLY A 124 -2.62 9.71 6.39
N GLY A 125 -1.41 10.08 6.83
CA GLY A 125 -1.25 10.61 8.20
C GLY A 125 0.07 10.34 8.91
N HIS A 126 1.08 9.77 8.25
CA HIS A 126 2.35 9.45 8.88
C HIS A 126 3.48 10.28 8.27
N PHE A 127 4.02 11.24 9.03
CA PHE A 127 5.22 11.97 8.63
C PHE A 127 6.43 11.02 8.53
N TRP A 128 7.29 11.26 7.53
CA TRP A 128 8.57 10.57 7.35
C TRP A 128 9.38 10.64 8.65
N GLN A 129 10.02 9.54 9.08
CA GLN A 129 10.82 9.51 10.31
C GLN A 129 12.22 8.97 10.01
N ALA A 130 13.24 9.72 10.44
CA ALA A 130 14.64 9.32 10.37
C ALA A 130 14.98 8.27 11.46
N PRO A 131 15.99 7.40 11.24
CA PRO A 131 16.51 6.53 12.31
C PRO A 131 16.94 7.31 13.56
N LYS A 132 17.60 8.47 13.39
CA LYS A 132 18.01 9.33 14.50
C LYS A 132 16.82 9.90 15.28
N ALA A 133 15.72 10.19 14.58
CA ALA A 133 14.49 10.67 15.21
C ALA A 133 13.89 9.62 16.15
N THR A 134 13.85 8.36 15.71
CA THR A 134 13.39 7.23 16.53
C THR A 134 14.30 6.98 17.74
N GLU A 135 15.63 7.03 17.54
CA GLU A 135 16.60 6.87 18.63
C GLU A 135 16.38 7.92 19.74
N LEU A 136 16.27 9.20 19.36
CA LEU A 136 16.07 10.31 20.29
C LEU A 136 14.69 10.27 20.97
N GLN A 137 13.64 9.90 20.24
CA GLN A 137 12.30 9.70 20.81
C GLN A 137 12.29 8.59 21.87
N ASN A 138 12.95 7.46 21.61
CA ASN A 138 13.06 6.37 22.57
C ASN A 138 13.90 6.74 23.80
N ALA A 139 14.87 7.65 23.63
CA ALA A 139 15.66 8.20 24.73
C ALA A 139 14.93 9.31 25.51
N GLY A 140 13.73 9.71 25.09
CA GLY A 140 12.98 10.82 25.71
C GLY A 140 13.65 12.19 25.52
N ALA A 141 14.49 12.35 24.49
CA ALA A 141 15.21 13.58 24.26
C ALA A 141 14.27 14.74 23.89
N HIS A 142 14.60 15.95 24.34
CA HIS A 142 14.01 17.16 23.77
C HIS A 142 14.78 17.54 22.51
N VAL A 143 14.05 17.71 21.41
CA VAL A 143 14.60 17.84 20.06
C VAL A 143 13.85 18.92 19.29
N ASP A 144 14.57 19.64 18.43
CA ASP A 144 13.95 20.38 17.32
C ASP A 144 13.44 19.36 16.29
N TYR A 145 12.14 19.08 16.33
CA TYR A 145 11.52 18.08 15.47
C TYR A 145 11.58 18.48 14.00
N ARG A 146 11.53 19.76 13.67
CA ARG A 146 11.55 20.22 12.28
C ARG A 146 12.89 19.89 11.60
N THR A 147 14.00 20.16 12.28
CA THR A 147 15.35 19.87 11.77
C THR A 147 15.64 18.36 11.78
N LEU A 148 15.09 17.63 12.75
CA LEU A 148 15.25 16.19 12.86
C LEU A 148 14.49 15.42 11.77
N LEU A 149 13.29 15.89 11.42
CA LEU A 149 12.45 15.31 10.34
C LEU A 149 12.93 15.66 8.94
N SER A 150 13.80 16.66 8.76
CA SER A 150 14.49 16.89 7.48
C SER A 150 15.75 16.05 7.31
N GLY A 151 16.12 15.25 8.32
CA GLY A 151 17.36 14.48 8.32
C GLY A 151 18.62 15.32 8.49
N GLN A 152 18.47 16.59 8.89
CA GLN A 152 19.58 17.48 9.20
C GLN A 152 20.06 17.28 10.65
N PRO A 153 21.29 17.69 11.01
CA PRO A 153 21.74 17.69 12.39
C PRO A 153 20.81 18.55 13.26
N ALA A 154 20.02 17.91 14.12
CA ALA A 154 19.14 18.60 15.06
C ALA A 154 19.87 18.83 16.39
N ALA A 155 19.65 19.98 17.00
CA ALA A 155 20.05 20.22 18.37
C ALA A 155 19.14 19.40 19.31
N TYR A 156 19.73 18.67 20.26
CA TYR A 156 19.00 17.83 21.21
C TYR A 156 19.72 17.74 22.55
N HIS A 157 18.98 17.37 23.59
CA HIS A 157 19.54 16.96 24.87
C HIS A 157 18.66 15.87 25.53
N LEU A 158 19.26 15.07 26.40
CA LEU A 158 18.55 14.03 27.15
C LEU A 158 17.84 14.64 28.37
N PRO A 159 16.82 13.95 28.94
CA PRO A 159 16.14 14.42 30.14
C PRO A 159 17.09 14.75 31.30
N GLU A 160 18.18 13.99 31.45
CA GLU A 160 19.23 14.21 32.45
C GLU A 160 20.03 15.51 32.25
N ASP A 161 20.03 16.07 31.04
CA ASP A 161 20.76 17.29 30.67
C ASP A 161 19.83 18.53 30.58
N CYS A 162 18.55 18.43 30.98
CA CYS A 162 17.61 19.54 30.83
C CYS A 162 17.99 20.74 31.71
N THR A 163 18.13 21.89 31.07
CA THR A 163 18.23 23.19 31.74
C THR A 163 16.83 23.81 31.91
N PRO A 164 16.61 24.76 32.84
CA PRO A 164 15.28 25.37 33.04
C PRO A 164 14.67 26.05 31.81
N ASP A 165 15.47 26.35 30.78
CA ASP A 165 15.05 26.94 29.51
C ASP A 165 14.95 25.93 28.35
N CYS A 166 15.05 24.62 28.64
CA CYS A 166 14.98 23.56 27.62
C CYS A 166 13.66 23.53 26.84
N TRP A 167 12.57 24.09 27.39
CA TRP A 167 11.26 24.19 26.73
C TRP A 167 11.26 25.03 25.44
N LYS A 168 12.25 25.90 25.22
CA LYS A 168 12.35 26.73 24.00
C LYS A 168 12.72 25.94 22.74
N TRP A 169 12.97 24.64 22.87
CA TRP A 169 13.47 23.77 21.81
C TRP A 169 12.38 22.81 21.31
N GLY A 170 11.22 22.75 21.99
CA GLY A 170 10.08 21.94 21.59
C GLY A 170 9.10 22.77 20.77
N ASP A 171 9.37 22.91 19.48
CA ASP A 171 8.40 23.31 18.46
C ASP A 171 8.24 22.19 17.42
#